data_AF-A0A960Y732-F1
#
_entry.id   AF-A0A960Y732-F1
#
_cell.length_a   1.000
_cell.length_b   1.000
_cell.length_c   1.000
_cell.angle_alpha   90.00
_cell.angle_beta   90.00
_cell.angle_gamma   90.00
#
_symmetry.space_group_name_H-M   'P 1'
#
loop_
_entity.id
_entity.type
_entity.pdbx_description
1 polymer ?
#
loop_
_entity_poly.entity_id
_entity_poly.type
_entity_poly.pdbx_seq_one_letter_code
_entity_poly.pdbx_strand_id
1 'polypeptide(L)' 'MPVKPLVSVITATYNMADYVCEAIDSVLAQTVPDVQCVVVDDGS' A
#
# COMPACT_ATOMS: atom_id res chain seq x y z
N MET A 1 5.57 10.11 20.82
CA MET A 1 5.37 10.65 19.46
C MET A 1 5.20 9.46 18.53
N PRO A 2 4.24 9.46 17.58
CA PRO A 2 4.12 8.35 16.64
C PRO A 2 5.38 8.28 15.77
N VAL A 3 5.92 7.07 15.61
CA VAL A 3 7.06 6.81 14.72
C VAL A 3 6.60 7.06 13.29
N LYS A 4 7.35 7.87 12.53
CA LYS A 4 7.05 8.10 11.11
C LYS A 4 7.65 6.96 10.29
N PRO A 5 6.89 6.38 9.34
CA PRO A 5 7.42 5.34 8.48
C PRO A 5 8.58 5.91 7.64
N LEU A 6 9.54 5.03 7.32
CA LEU A 6 10.65 5.38 6.42
C LEU A 6 10.14 5.66 5.00
N VAL A 7 9.16 4.88 4.54
CA VAL A 7 8.52 5.03 3.23
C VAL A 7 7.01 4.82 3.37
N SER A 8 6.24 5.73 2.77
CA SER A 8 4.80 5.55 2.57
C SER A 8 4.51 5.31 1.09
N VAL A 9 3.85 4.20 0.78
CA VAL A 9 3.37 3.86 -0.56
C VAL A 9 1.88 4.09 -0.63
N ILE A 10 1.45 4.94 -1.56
CA ILE A 10 0.03 5.25 -1.77
C ILE A 10 -0.44 4.53 -3.02
N THR A 11 -1.40 3.62 -2.86
CA THR A 11 -2.01 2.85 -3.95
C THR A 11 -3.43 3.35 -4.15
N ALA A 12 -3.65 4.12 -5.22
CA ALA A 12 -4.99 4.52 -5.64
C ALA A 12 -5.64 3.39 -6.45
N THR A 13 -6.87 3.02 -6.13
CA THR A 13 -7.58 1.90 -6.75
C THR A 13 -8.99 2.28 -7.19
N TYR A 14 -9.40 1.79 -8.35
CA TYR A 14 -10.77 1.87 -8.86
C TYR A 14 -11.06 0.63 -9.73
N ASN A 15 -12.06 -0.18 -9.38
CA ASN A 15 -12.37 -1.45 -10.04
C ASN A 15 -11.17 -2.43 -10.17
N MET A 16 -10.27 -2.44 -9.18
CA MET A 16 -9.05 -3.27 -9.18
C MET A 16 -9.16 -4.50 -8.27
N ALA A 17 -10.36 -5.06 -8.07
CA ALA A 17 -10.59 -6.19 -7.16
C ALA A 17 -9.65 -7.38 -7.43
N ASP A 18 -9.32 -7.63 -8.70
CA ASP A 18 -8.45 -8.74 -9.11
C ASP A 18 -6.97 -8.51 -8.81
N TYR A 19 -6.53 -7.26 -8.61
CA TYR A 19 -5.10 -6.89 -8.53
C TYR A 19 -4.70 -6.22 -7.22
N VAL A 20 -5.66 -5.66 -6.47
CA VAL A 20 -5.38 -4.86 -5.28
C VAL A 20 -4.64 -5.68 -4.21
N CYS A 21 -4.99 -6.95 -4.03
CA CYS A 21 -4.32 -7.83 -3.08
C CYS A 21 -2.87 -8.11 -3.49
N GLU A 22 -2.63 -8.46 -4.75
CA GLU A 22 -1.26 -8.71 -5.26
C GLU A 22 -0.39 -7.45 -5.16
N ALA A 23 -0.96 -6.28 -5.46
CA ALA A 23 -0.28 -5.00 -5.31
C ALA A 23 0.13 -4.74 -3.85
N ILE A 24 -0.77 -4.96 -2.89
CA ILE A 24 -0.48 -4.81 -1.46
C ILE A 24 0.61 -5.81 -1.03
N ASP A 25 0.49 -7.08 -1.43
CA ASP A 25 1.48 -8.11 -1.11
C ASP A 25 2.87 -7.74 -1.64
N SER A 26 2.94 -7.17 -2.85
CA SER A 26 4.22 -6.70 -3.43
C SER A 26 4.86 -5.56 -2.63
N VAL A 27 4.06 -4.66 -2.06
CA VAL A 27 4.52 -3.55 -1.22
C VAL A 27 4.97 -4.04 0.15
N LEU A 28 4.31 -5.05 0.70
CA LEU A 28 4.67 -5.66 1.98
C LEU A 28 5.91 -6.56 1.88
N ALA A 29 6.23 -7.07 0.68
CA ALA A 29 7.39 -7.92 0.43
C ALA A 29 8.71 -7.13 0.21
N GLN A 30 8.72 -5.81 0.39
CA GLN A 30 9.93 -5.00 0.17
C GLN A 30 11.01 -5.29 1.21
N THR A 31 12.28 -5.23 0.78
CA THR A 31 13.44 -5.36 1.68
C THR A 31 13.73 -4.11 2.51
N VAL A 32 13.06 -3.01 2.17
CA VAL A 32 13.14 -1.75 2.93
C VAL A 32 12.33 -1.92 4.22
N PRO A 33 12.90 -1.67 5.40
CA PRO A 33 12.16 -1.76 6.65
C PRO A 33 11.20 -0.57 6.81
N ASP A 34 10.18 -0.74 7.65
CA ASP A 34 9.27 0.34 8.08
C ASP A 34 8.51 1.02 6.91
N VAL A 35 7.93 0.18 6.05
CA VAL A 35 7.06 0.59 4.94
C VAL A 35 5.60 0.67 5.43
N GLN A 36 4.95 1.77 5.10
CA GLN A 36 3.51 1.93 5.27
C GLN A 36 2.83 1.83 3.89
N CYS A 37 1.84 0.95 3.76
CA CYS A 37 0.97 0.90 2.58
C CYS A 37 -0.36 1.59 2.90
N VAL A 38 -0.75 2.57 2.08
CA VAL A 38 -2.03 3.27 2.16
C VAL A 38 -2.80 3.02 0.88
N VAL A 39 -3.95 2.36 1.00
CA VAL A 39 -4.84 2.09 -0.14
C VAL A 39 -5.96 3.13 -0.14
N VAL A 40 -6.16 3.77 -1.28
CA VAL A 40 -7.22 4.76 -1.48
C VAL A 40 -8.16 4.22 -2.54
N ASP A 41 -9.35 3.79 -2.12
CA ASP A 41 -10.42 3.39 -3.02
C ASP A 41 -11.24 4.61 -3.46
N ASP A 42 -11.36 4.80 -4.77
CA ASP A 42 -12.09 5.91 -5.40
C ASP A 42 -13.55 5.55 -5.73
N GLY A 43 -14.13 4.62 -4.96
CA GLY A 43 -15.53 4.20 -5.08
C GLY A 43 -15.76 3.11 -6.12
N SER A 44 -15.13 1.95 -5.92
CA SER A 44 -15.37 0.71 -6.68
C SER A 44 -16.79 0.14 -6.57
#